data_AF-A0A292SGS2-F1
#
_entry.id   AF-A0A292SGS2-F1
#
_cell.length_a   1.000
_cell.length_b   1.000
_cell.length_c   1.000
_cell.angle_alpha   90.00
_cell.angle_beta   90.00
_cell.angle_gamma   90.00
#
_symmetry.space_group_name_H-M   'P 1'
#
loop_
_entity.id
_entity.type
_entity.pdbx_description
1 polymer ?
#
loop_
_entity_poly.entity_id
_entity_poly.type
_entity_poly.pdbx_seq_one_letter_code
_entity_poly.pdbx_strand_id
1 'polypeptide(L)'
;MSKRVLKIAAITASSLIAVLYILFLSAPLFLNGVLNSYSADISKMVEEASGFKLKLENLQILTTPKLTAGLKAGHIEVSLPTDEKFLSADNVQAKISLLPLLMRKIEIDMAGADNLNVNLKVQKDGKFLIENYIPQADNSNDTQPQNSAAEP
;
A
#
# COMPACT_ATOMS: atom_id res chain seq x y z
N MET A 1 22.72 -15.02 -39.38
CA MET A 1 23.14 -13.75 -38.73
C MET A 1 24.67 -13.76 -38.60
N SER A 2 25.39 -12.72 -39.06
CA SER A 2 26.86 -12.73 -38.99
C SER A 2 27.34 -12.53 -37.55
N LYS A 3 28.43 -13.21 -37.15
CA LYS A 3 29.01 -13.09 -35.80
C LYS A 3 29.32 -11.63 -35.41
N ARG A 4 29.55 -10.74 -36.38
CA ARG A 4 29.80 -9.31 -36.15
C ARG A 4 28.52 -8.56 -35.78
N VAL A 5 27.41 -8.85 -36.46
CA VAL A 5 26.10 -8.23 -36.15
C VAL A 5 25.63 -8.66 -34.76
N LEU A 6 25.83 -9.93 -34.39
CA LEU A 6 25.51 -10.43 -33.05
C LEU A 6 26.32 -9.73 -31.95
N LYS A 7 27.63 -9.49 -32.18
CA LYS A 7 28.50 -8.78 -31.24
C LYS A 7 28.08 -7.33 -31.03
N ILE A 8 27.78 -6.61 -32.13
CA ILE A 8 27.34 -5.21 -32.06
C ILE A 8 26.00 -5.14 -31.33
N ALA A 9 25.03 -5.99 -31.70
CA ALA A 9 23.73 -6.04 -31.03
C ALA A 9 23.87 -6.34 -29.52
N ALA A 10 24.74 -7.28 -29.14
CA ALA A 10 24.99 -7.60 -27.74
C ALA A 10 25.61 -6.43 -26.96
N ILE A 11 26.57 -5.70 -27.55
CA ILE A 11 27.18 -4.52 -26.92
C ILE A 11 26.15 -3.41 -26.75
N THR A 12 25.40 -3.09 -27.80
CA THR A 12 24.37 -2.05 -27.76
C THR A 12 23.28 -2.38 -26.73
N ALA A 13 22.80 -3.63 -26.70
CA ALA A 13 21.81 -4.07 -25.73
C ALA A 13 22.35 -4.00 -24.29
N SER A 14 23.59 -4.47 -24.06
CA SER A 14 24.21 -4.42 -22.72
C SER A 14 24.40 -2.98 -22.24
N SER A 15 24.83 -2.08 -23.13
CA SER A 15 24.97 -0.66 -22.81
C SER A 15 23.63 -0.02 -22.44
N LEU A 16 22.57 -0.34 -23.18
CA LEU A 16 21.23 0.20 -22.89
C LEU A 16 20.70 -0.30 -21.54
N ILE A 17 20.85 -1.59 -21.26
CA ILE A 17 20.45 -2.19 -19.98
C ILE A 17 21.21 -1.56 -18.82
N ALA A 18 22.52 -1.32 -18.98
CA ALA A 18 23.34 -0.67 -17.96
C ALA A 18 22.85 0.75 -17.65
N VAL A 19 22.56 1.55 -18.68
CA VAL A 19 22.02 2.92 -18.50
C VAL A 19 20.65 2.88 -17.82
N LEU A 20 19.76 1.98 -18.25
CA LEU A 20 18.43 1.84 -17.65
C LEU A 20 18.52 1.42 -16.17
N TYR A 21 19.44 0.52 -15.83
CA TYR A 21 19.68 0.08 -14.47
C TYR A 21 20.19 1.21 -13.57
N ILE A 22 21.14 2.01 -14.05
CA ILE A 22 21.62 3.19 -13.33
C ILE A 22 20.49 4.19 -13.12
N LEU A 23 19.69 4.44 -14.16
CA LEU A 23 18.54 5.33 -14.07
C LEU A 23 17.55 4.85 -13.02
N PHE A 24 17.21 3.55 -13.02
CA PHE A 24 16.33 2.92 -12.04
C PHE A 24 16.82 3.08 -10.60
N LEU A 25 18.11 2.88 -10.34
CA LEU A 25 18.69 3.05 -9.00
C LEU A 25 18.76 4.51 -8.56
N SER A 26 18.93 5.44 -9.50
CA SER A 26 18.95 6.87 -9.21
C SER A 26 17.54 7.47 -9.06
N ALA A 27 16.51 6.81 -9.56
CA ALA A 27 15.13 7.32 -9.57
C ALA A 27 14.62 7.77 -8.18
N PRO A 28 14.78 7.01 -7.08
CA PRO A 28 14.39 7.46 -5.75
C PRO A 28 14.93 8.84 -5.35
N LEU A 29 16.14 9.19 -5.77
CA LEU A 29 16.78 10.47 -5.40
C LEU A 29 15.99 11.67 -5.94
N PHE A 30 15.40 11.54 -7.12
CA PHE A 30 14.62 12.60 -7.75
C PHE A 30 13.15 12.54 -7.33
N LEU A 31 12.58 11.33 -7.24
CA LEU A 31 11.16 11.17 -6.94
C LEU A 31 10.83 11.46 -5.47
N ASN A 32 11.74 11.16 -4.53
CA ASN A 32 11.49 11.41 -3.10
C ASN A 32 11.34 12.90 -2.79
N GLY A 33 12.02 13.78 -3.53
CA GLY A 33 11.87 15.22 -3.37
C GLY A 33 10.48 15.74 -3.73
N VAL A 34 9.78 15.07 -4.66
CA VAL A 34 8.43 15.46 -5.12
C VAL A 34 7.34 14.75 -4.33
N LEU A 35 7.57 13.48 -3.95
CA LEU A 35 6.57 12.63 -3.33
C LEU A 35 6.09 13.15 -1.98
N ASN A 36 6.95 13.84 -1.23
CA ASN A 36 6.60 14.37 0.08
C ASN A 36 5.40 15.35 0.04
N SER A 37 5.20 16.04 -1.08
CA SER A 37 4.11 17.00 -1.29
C SER A 37 2.73 16.34 -1.46
N TYR A 38 2.69 15.09 -1.90
CA TYR A 38 1.42 14.38 -2.19
C TYR A 38 0.74 13.79 -0.95
N SER A 39 1.46 13.72 0.17
CA SER A 39 0.93 13.17 1.43
C SER A 39 -0.36 13.87 1.84
N ALA A 40 -0.43 15.20 1.68
CA ALA A 40 -1.60 16.01 2.02
C ALA A 40 -2.81 15.71 1.13
N ASP A 41 -2.58 15.53 -0.17
CA ASP A 41 -3.66 15.22 -1.12
C ASP A 41 -4.23 13.81 -0.86
N ILE A 42 -3.38 12.84 -0.55
CA ILE A 42 -3.81 11.48 -0.18
C ILE A 42 -4.61 11.51 1.12
N SER A 43 -4.12 12.24 2.13
CA SER A 43 -4.83 12.45 3.39
C SER A 43 -6.23 13.01 3.17
N LYS A 44 -6.34 14.05 2.34
CA LYS A 44 -7.61 14.69 2.01
C LYS A 44 -8.56 13.75 1.27
N MET A 45 -8.06 12.97 0.32
CA MET A 45 -8.87 12.02 -0.43
C MET A 45 -9.43 10.90 0.46
N VAL A 46 -8.63 10.43 1.43
CA VAL A 46 -9.09 9.43 2.42
C VAL A 46 -10.12 10.03 3.37
N GLU A 47 -9.92 11.27 3.80
CA GLU A 47 -10.89 12.00 4.63
C GLU A 47 -12.22 12.20 3.89
N GLU A 48 -12.18 12.61 2.62
CA GLU A 48 -13.38 12.78 1.79
C GLU A 48 -14.11 11.45 1.52
N ALA A 49 -13.38 10.35 1.32
CA ALA A 49 -13.97 9.06 0.97
C ALA A 49 -14.48 8.25 2.18
N SER A 50 -13.82 8.38 3.33
CA SER A 50 -14.07 7.51 4.51
C SER A 50 -14.44 8.28 5.77
N GLY A 51 -14.23 9.60 5.82
CA GLY A 51 -14.34 10.42 7.03
C GLY A 51 -13.15 10.28 7.98
N PHE A 52 -12.24 9.34 7.78
CA PHE A 52 -11.06 9.17 8.63
C PHE A 52 -9.96 10.17 8.26
N LYS A 53 -9.35 10.77 9.28
CA LYS A 53 -8.17 11.63 9.12
C LYS A 53 -6.94 10.74 9.01
N LEU A 54 -6.37 10.65 7.81
CA LEU A 54 -5.10 9.97 7.57
C LEU A 54 -3.96 11.00 7.64
N LYS A 55 -2.90 10.71 8.38
CA LYS A 55 -1.63 11.45 8.33
C LYS A 55 -0.55 10.54 7.81
N LEU A 56 0.12 10.97 6.75
CA LEU A 56 1.25 10.32 6.14
C LEU A 56 2.44 11.27 6.23
N GLU A 57 3.54 10.81 6.82
CA GLU A 57 4.76 11.60 6.90
C GLU A 57 5.93 10.88 6.25
N ASN A 58 6.81 11.67 5.62
CA ASN A 58 8.07 11.21 5.06
C ASN A 58 7.89 10.05 4.06
N LEU A 59 7.00 10.23 3.09
CA LEU A 59 6.79 9.28 2.00
C LEU A 59 8.03 9.22 1.10
N GLN A 60 8.52 8.02 0.86
CA GLN A 60 9.72 7.73 0.08
C GLN A 60 9.46 6.55 -0.84
N ILE A 61 9.96 6.64 -2.07
CA ILE A 61 10.16 5.51 -2.97
C ILE A 61 11.54 4.92 -2.68
N LEU A 62 11.60 3.59 -2.70
CA LEU A 62 12.83 2.82 -2.54
C LEU A 62 13.01 1.95 -3.77
N THR A 63 14.23 1.89 -4.29
CA THR A 63 14.63 0.85 -5.24
C THR A 63 15.83 0.09 -4.69
N THR A 64 15.99 -1.17 -5.10
CA THR A 64 17.11 -2.01 -4.66
C THR A 64 17.91 -2.51 -5.86
N PRO A 65 19.20 -2.86 -5.68
CA PRO A 65 20.01 -3.52 -6.71
C PRO A 65 19.41 -4.82 -7.25
N LYS A 66 18.53 -5.48 -6.47
CA LYS A 66 17.83 -6.70 -6.87
C LYS A 66 16.63 -6.45 -7.80
N LEU A 67 16.48 -5.22 -8.32
CA LEU A 67 15.33 -4.79 -9.12
C LEU A 67 14.02 -4.92 -8.34
N THR A 68 14.05 -4.48 -7.09
CA THR A 68 12.84 -4.32 -6.28
C THR A 68 12.48 -2.84 -6.25
N ALA A 69 11.20 -2.51 -6.40
CA ALA A 69 10.68 -1.17 -6.19
C ALA A 69 9.72 -1.18 -5.01
N GLY A 70 9.68 -0.12 -4.23
CA GLY A 70 8.83 -0.06 -3.05
C GLY A 70 8.54 1.36 -2.60
N LEU A 71 7.64 1.43 -1.62
CA LEU A 71 7.22 2.65 -0.95
C LEU A 71 7.52 2.48 0.54
N LYS A 72 7.93 3.57 1.19
CA LYS A 72 8.11 3.67 2.63
C LYS A 72 7.46 4.96 3.12
N ALA A 73 6.72 4.86 4.21
CA ALA A 73 6.26 6.01 4.98
C ALA A 73 7.04 6.02 6.31
N GLY A 74 7.50 7.19 6.73
CA GLY A 74 8.16 7.34 8.02
C GLY A 74 7.19 7.15 9.18
N HIS A 75 5.98 7.72 9.04
CA HIS A 75 4.91 7.60 10.01
C HIS A 75 3.55 7.58 9.30
N ILE A 76 2.68 6.68 9.74
CA ILE A 76 1.28 6.60 9.32
C ILE A 76 0.42 6.65 10.57
N GLU A 77 -0.55 7.56 10.58
CA GLU A 77 -1.54 7.67 11.66
C GLU A 77 -2.94 7.78 11.04
N VAL A 78 -3.88 7.02 11.58
CA VAL A 78 -5.29 7.09 11.20
C VAL A 78 -6.09 7.45 12.44
N SER A 79 -6.87 8.52 12.30
CA SER A 79 -7.72 9.06 13.36
C SER A 79 -9.17 9.13 12.91
N LEU A 80 -10.09 9.03 13.87
CA LEU A 80 -11.51 9.33 13.66
C LEU A 80 -11.69 10.82 13.32
N PRO A 81 -12.84 11.20 12.73
CA PRO A 81 -13.19 12.62 12.58
C PRO A 81 -13.22 13.38 13.91
N THR A 82 -13.40 12.67 15.03
CA THR A 82 -13.33 13.18 16.41
C THR A 82 -11.91 13.38 16.95
N ASP A 83 -10.89 13.27 16.09
CA ASP A 83 -9.45 13.37 16.41
C ASP A 83 -8.91 12.26 17.33
N GLU A 84 -9.69 11.19 17.53
CA GLU A 84 -9.21 10.02 18.26
C GLU A 84 -8.36 9.12 17.36
N LYS A 85 -7.09 8.96 17.73
CA LYS A 85 -6.14 8.06 17.04
C LYS A 85 -6.50 6.62 17.36
N PHE A 86 -6.77 5.82 16.33
CA PHE A 86 -7.07 4.39 16.50
C PHE A 86 -5.99 3.48 15.90
N LEU A 87 -5.19 3.98 14.96
CA LEU A 87 -4.10 3.22 14.35
C LEU A 87 -2.90 4.14 14.13
N SER A 88 -1.71 3.70 14.57
CA SER A 88 -0.46 4.34 14.16
C SER A 88 0.59 3.28 13.85
N ALA A 89 1.50 3.59 12.94
CA ALA A 89 2.63 2.75 12.60
C ALA A 89 3.80 3.60 12.10
N ASP A 90 5.00 3.20 12.47
CA ASP A 90 6.24 3.84 12.02
C ASP A 90 6.90 3.00 10.93
N ASN A 91 7.71 3.64 10.08
CA ASN A 91 8.55 2.99 9.08
C ASN A 91 7.80 1.96 8.21
N VAL A 92 6.53 2.20 7.91
CA VAL A 92 5.72 1.31 7.09
C VAL A 92 6.35 1.21 5.70
N GLN A 93 6.65 0.00 5.25
CA GLN A 93 7.29 -0.22 3.96
C GLN A 93 6.71 -1.43 3.23
N ALA A 94 6.58 -1.28 1.93
CA ALA A 94 6.17 -2.34 1.01
C ALA A 94 7.06 -2.32 -0.22
N LYS A 95 7.50 -3.50 -0.67
CA LYS A 95 8.41 -3.68 -1.79
C LYS A 95 7.94 -4.84 -2.66
N ILE A 96 8.00 -4.63 -3.97
CA ILE A 96 7.62 -5.61 -5.00
C ILE A 96 8.81 -5.91 -5.90
N SER A 97 9.02 -7.19 -6.20
CA SER A 97 10.10 -7.62 -7.09
C SER A 97 9.69 -7.35 -8.54
N LEU A 98 10.51 -6.62 -9.31
CA LEU A 98 10.18 -6.30 -10.70
C LEU A 98 10.51 -7.43 -11.67
N LEU A 99 11.50 -8.28 -11.35
CA LEU A 99 11.87 -9.41 -12.20
C LEU A 99 10.70 -10.39 -12.42
N PRO A 100 9.97 -10.83 -11.38
CA PRO A 100 8.77 -11.64 -11.56
C PRO A 100 7.66 -10.93 -12.35
N LEU A 101 7.54 -9.60 -12.23
CA LEU A 101 6.53 -8.83 -12.98
C LEU A 101 6.76 -8.90 -14.49
N LEU A 102 8.02 -8.92 -14.94
CA LEU A 102 8.36 -9.15 -16.35
C LEU A 102 7.92 -10.53 -16.84
N MET A 103 7.86 -11.49 -15.91
CA MET A 103 7.32 -12.85 -16.13
C MET A 103 5.82 -12.94 -15.82
N ARG A 104 5.12 -11.81 -15.65
CA ARG A 104 3.69 -11.70 -15.31
C ARG A 104 3.32 -12.34 -13.96
N LYS A 105 4.27 -12.45 -13.04
CA LYS A 105 4.05 -12.93 -11.67
C LYS A 105 4.19 -11.75 -10.70
N ILE A 106 3.18 -11.55 -9.86
CA ILE A 106 3.28 -10.58 -8.76
C ILE A 106 3.99 -11.26 -7.59
N GLU A 107 5.08 -10.66 -7.12
CA GLU A 107 5.83 -11.15 -5.96
C GLU A 107 6.13 -9.99 -5.02
N ILE A 108 5.73 -10.14 -3.75
CA ILE A 108 6.01 -9.18 -2.69
C ILE A 108 7.36 -9.58 -2.09
N ASP A 109 8.33 -8.66 -2.20
CA ASP A 109 9.68 -8.86 -1.65
C ASP A 109 9.69 -8.60 -0.14
N MET A 110 8.97 -7.57 0.30
CA MET A 110 8.90 -7.18 1.70
C MET A 110 7.63 -6.38 1.98
N ALA A 111 6.99 -6.66 3.09
CA ALA A 111 5.99 -5.80 3.70
C ALA A 111 6.25 -5.76 5.21
N GLY A 112 6.21 -4.57 5.82
CA GLY A 112 6.50 -4.44 7.24
C GLY A 112 6.18 -3.05 7.78
N ALA A 113 6.12 -2.97 9.10
CA ALA A 113 5.91 -1.75 9.85
C ALA A 113 6.55 -1.92 11.23
N ASP A 114 7.04 -0.83 11.79
CA ASP A 114 7.54 -0.75 13.15
C ASP A 114 6.48 -0.07 14.04
N ASN A 115 6.52 -0.32 15.35
CA ASN A 115 5.66 0.33 16.35
C ASN A 115 4.17 0.36 15.98
N LEU A 116 3.63 -0.75 15.49
CA LEU A 116 2.20 -0.86 15.19
C LEU A 116 1.39 -0.72 16.49
N ASN A 117 0.63 0.36 16.60
CA ASN A 117 -0.27 0.65 17.71
C ASN A 117 -1.70 0.66 17.22
N VAL A 118 -2.57 -0.07 17.92
CA VAL A 118 -4.00 -0.08 17.67
C VAL A 118 -4.71 0.27 18.97
N ASN A 119 -5.51 1.33 18.93
CA ASN A 119 -6.27 1.83 20.06
C ASN A 119 -7.77 1.71 19.76
N LEU A 120 -8.42 0.75 20.41
CA LEU A 120 -9.86 0.51 20.27
C LEU A 120 -10.56 0.98 21.52
N LYS A 121 -11.36 2.04 21.39
CA LYS A 121 -12.12 2.59 22.50
C LYS A 121 -13.54 2.06 22.49
N VAL A 122 -13.99 1.58 23.63
CA VAL A 122 -15.32 0.99 23.83
C VAL A 122 -16.26 2.04 24.38
N GLN A 123 -17.41 2.19 23.75
CA GLN A 123 -18.48 3.09 24.17
C GLN A 123 -19.27 2.50 25.35
N LYS A 124 -20.11 3.33 25.98
CA LYS A 124 -20.95 2.90 27.11
C LYS A 124 -21.97 1.81 26.74
N ASP A 125 -22.30 1.70 25.45
CA ASP A 125 -23.18 0.67 24.90
C ASP A 125 -22.44 -0.64 24.56
N GLY A 126 -21.15 -0.73 24.87
CA GLY A 126 -20.31 -1.90 24.62
C GLY A 126 -19.79 -2.01 23.18
N LYS A 127 -20.12 -1.07 22.29
CA LYS A 127 -19.65 -1.06 20.89
C LYS A 127 -18.32 -0.33 20.75
N PHE A 128 -17.52 -0.70 19.76
CA PHE A 128 -16.29 0.05 19.46
C PHE A 128 -16.62 1.37 18.77
N LEU A 129 -15.89 2.45 19.10
CA LEU A 129 -16.09 3.75 18.44
C LEU A 129 -15.88 3.70 16.92
N ILE A 130 -15.01 2.81 16.43
CA ILE A 130 -14.74 2.63 15.00
C ILE A 130 -15.94 2.05 14.23
N GLU A 131 -16.82 1.28 14.88
CA GLU A 131 -17.97 0.66 14.23
C GLU A 131 -18.97 1.70 13.71
N ASN A 132 -19.02 2.88 14.32
CA ASN A 132 -19.87 3.98 13.87
C ASN A 132 -19.43 4.57 12.51
N TYR A 133 -18.21 4.27 12.07
CA TYR A 133 -17.59 4.83 10.86
C TYR A 133 -17.30 3.78 9.80
N ILE A 134 -17.45 2.49 10.11
CA ILE A 134 -17.41 1.43 9.12
C ILE A 134 -18.83 1.30 8.57
N PRO A 135 -19.05 1.46 7.25
CA PRO A 135 -20.37 1.21 6.68
C PRO A 135 -20.75 -0.24 7.00
N GLN A 136 -21.82 -0.42 7.78
CA GLN A 136 -22.39 -1.73 7.98
C GLN A 136 -22.82 -2.21 6.59
N ALA A 137 -22.18 -3.28 6.11
CA ALA A 137 -22.77 -4.05 5.04
C ALA A 137 -24.14 -4.50 5.56
N ASP A 138 -25.21 -4.05 4.90
CA ASP A 138 -26.56 -4.51 5.14
C ASP A 138 -26.57 -6.03 5.00
N ASN A 139 -26.39 -6.73 6.12
CA ASN A 139 -26.65 -8.14 6.22
C ASN A 139 -28.17 -8.31 6.29
N SER A 140 -28.82 -8.08 5.15
CA SER A 140 -30.11 -8.65 4.83
C SER A 140 -29.94 -10.16 4.71
N ASN A 141 -29.60 -10.82 5.82
CA ASN A 141 -29.75 -12.26 5.98
C ASN A 141 -31.23 -12.52 6.19
N ASP A 142 -31.97 -12.68 5.08
CA ASP A 142 -33.20 -13.45 5.05
C ASP A 142 -32.88 -14.88 5.48
N THR A 143 -32.82 -15.07 6.80
CA THR A 143 -32.83 -16.38 7.42
C THR A 143 -34.28 -16.80 7.52
N GLN A 144 -34.80 -17.41 6.47
CA GLN A 144 -36.05 -18.19 6.56
C GLN A 144 -35.70 -19.65 6.87
N PRO A 145 -35.99 -20.11 8.10
CA PRO A 145 -36.34 -21.49 8.33
C PRO A 145 -37.72 -21.52 9.00
N GLN A 146 -38.78 -21.58 8.21
CA GLN A 146 -40.05 -22.16 8.66
C GLN A 146 -40.33 -23.38 7.78
N ASN A 147 -39.63 -24.46 8.11
CA ASN A 147 -40.15 -25.80 7.85
C ASN A 147 -40.91 -26.21 9.11
N SER A 148 -42.20 -25.86 9.18
CA SER A 148 -43.13 -26.44 10.15
C SER A 148 -43.89 -27.55 9.44
N ALA A 149 -43.49 -28.79 9.72
CA ALA A 149 -44.31 -29.95 9.49
C ALA A 149 -45.57 -29.88 10.37
N ALA A 150 -46.74 -30.17 9.80
CA ALA A 150 -47.77 -31.06 10.35
C ALA A 150 -49.04 -31.01 9.49
N GLU A 151 -49.30 -32.09 8.74
CA GLU A 151 -50.65 -32.66 8.55
C GLU A 151 -51.31 -32.91 9.93
N PRO A 152 -52.65 -32.82 10.05
CA PRO A 152 -53.57 -33.77 9.41
C PRO A 152 -54.82 -33.17 8.75
#